data_AF-V4TA60-F1
#
_entry.id   AF-V4TA60-F1
#
_cell.length_a   1.000
_cell.length_b   1.000
_cell.length_c   1.000
_cell.angle_alpha   90.00
_cell.angle_beta   90.00
_cell.angle_gamma   90.00
#
_symmetry.space_group_name_H-M   'P 1'
#
loop_
_entity.id
_entity.type
_entity.pdbx_description
1 polymer ?
#
loop_
_entity_poly.entity_id
_entity_poly.type
_entity_poly.pdbx_seq_one_letter_code
_entity_poly.pdbx_strand_id
1 'polypeptide(L)'
;MKGYKTPIHAAATWVRRQPPKIKIFLAVITALAALVFLRMVVEDHDSLFVVAEAAHAIGISVLIYKLTKERTCAGLSLKSQELTAIFLAVRLYCSFVMEYDIHTLLDSATLVTTLWVIYMMRFKLRASYMDDKDNFAIYYVLIPCAVLSFLIHPSTHHHLVNRISWAFCVYLEAVSVLPQLRVMQNTKIVEPFTAHYVFALGVARFLSCAHWILQVLDTRGRLLTALGYGLWPSMVLLSEIVQTFILADFCYYYVKSLIGGQLVLRLPSGVV
;
A
#
# COMPACT_ATOMS: atom_id res chain seq x y z
N MET A 1 28.62 35.60 4.43
CA MET A 1 27.14 35.67 4.51
C MET A 1 26.62 34.42 5.21
N LYS A 2 26.04 34.55 6.42
CA LYS A 2 25.43 33.43 7.15
C LYS A 2 24.12 33.07 6.44
N GLY A 3 24.05 31.90 5.81
CA GLY A 3 22.82 31.42 5.18
C GLY A 3 21.69 31.36 6.22
N TYR A 4 20.57 32.03 5.95
CA TYR A 4 19.36 31.94 6.74
C TYR A 4 18.95 30.46 6.80
N LYS A 5 19.09 29.83 7.98
CA LYS A 5 18.55 28.48 8.19
C LYS A 5 17.03 28.63 8.23
N THR A 6 16.35 28.08 7.23
CA THR A 6 14.89 28.04 7.22
C THR A 6 14.39 27.32 8.48
N PRO A 7 13.27 27.76 9.08
CA PRO A 7 12.72 27.15 10.30
C PRO A 7 12.47 25.64 10.11
N ILE A 8 12.10 25.23 8.89
CA ILE A 8 11.95 23.83 8.49
C ILE A 8 13.27 23.06 8.64
N HIS A 9 14.40 23.65 8.22
CA HIS A 9 15.71 23.01 8.34
C HIS A 9 16.15 22.90 9.82
N ALA A 10 15.83 23.90 10.65
CA ALA A 10 16.11 23.84 12.08
C ALA A 10 15.31 22.72 12.77
N ALA A 11 14.01 22.64 12.49
CA ALA A 11 13.13 21.59 12.99
C ALA A 11 13.59 20.19 12.53
N ALA A 12 13.87 20.01 11.23
CA ALA A 12 14.35 18.74 10.69
C ALA A 12 15.69 18.30 11.32
N THR A 13 16.59 19.25 11.61
CA THR A 13 17.87 18.95 12.27
C THR A 13 17.67 18.54 13.73
N TRP A 14 16.75 19.20 14.43
CA TRP A 14 16.40 18.87 15.81
C TRP A 14 15.78 17.47 15.92
N VAL A 15 14.80 17.14 15.06
CA VAL A 15 14.15 15.81 15.04
C VAL A 15 15.19 14.70 14.80
N ARG A 16 16.15 14.91 13.88
CA ARG A 16 17.19 13.92 13.59
C ARG A 16 18.05 13.59 14.80
N ARG A 17 18.31 14.56 15.68
CA ARG A 17 19.13 14.43 16.90
C ARG A 17 18.39 13.78 18.06
N GLN A 18 17.08 13.60 17.97
CA GLN A 18 16.29 13.00 19.04
C GLN A 18 16.55 11.49 19.18
N PRO A 19 16.45 10.94 20.41
CA PRO A 19 16.52 9.50 20.65
C PRO A 19 15.34 8.76 19.97
N PRO A 20 15.47 7.46 19.67
CA PRO A 20 14.45 6.67 18.98
C PRO A 20 13.06 6.77 19.63
N LYS A 21 12.98 6.75 20.97
CA LYS A 21 11.72 6.88 21.71
C LYS A 21 10.98 8.18 21.39
N ILE A 22 11.70 9.30 21.30
CA ILE A 22 11.12 10.61 20.98
C ILE A 22 10.71 10.66 19.51
N LYS A 23 11.46 10.03 18.60
CA LYS A 23 11.06 9.93 17.18
C LYS A 23 9.76 9.16 17.00
N ILE A 24 9.61 8.02 17.69
CA ILE A 24 8.37 7.23 17.70
C ILE A 24 7.23 8.07 18.27
N PHE A 25 7.44 8.72 19.41
CA PHE A 25 6.44 9.58 20.03
C PHE A 25 5.97 10.72 19.11
N LEU A 26 6.91 11.41 18.45
CA LEU A 26 6.60 12.45 17.48
C LEU A 26 5.83 11.89 16.28
N ALA A 27 6.22 10.74 15.74
CA ALA A 27 5.53 10.09 14.64
C ALA A 27 4.08 9.73 15.02
N VAL A 28 3.87 9.18 16.23
CA VAL A 28 2.53 8.87 16.74
C VAL A 28 1.69 10.13 16.90
N ILE A 29 2.23 11.21 17.47
CA ILE A 29 1.51 12.49 17.59
C ILE A 29 1.17 13.04 16.22
N THR A 30 2.10 13.02 15.26
CA THR A 30 1.83 13.50 13.90
C THR A 30 0.74 12.66 13.22
N ALA A 31 0.76 11.34 13.38
CA ALA A 31 -0.29 10.46 12.84
C ALA A 31 -1.65 10.75 13.47
N LEU A 32 -1.72 10.90 14.80
CA LEU A 32 -2.96 11.26 15.50
C LEU A 32 -3.46 12.64 15.07
N ALA A 33 -2.58 13.64 14.97
CA ALA A 33 -2.92 14.97 14.51
C ALA A 33 -3.44 14.95 13.06
N ALA A 34 -2.84 14.15 12.18
CA ALA A 34 -3.30 13.95 10.80
C ALA A 34 -4.69 13.31 10.76
N LEU A 35 -4.95 12.28 11.58
CA LEU A 35 -6.27 11.65 11.68
C LEU A 35 -7.33 12.62 12.21
N VAL A 36 -7.01 13.40 13.24
CA VAL A 36 -7.93 14.43 13.78
C VAL A 36 -8.18 15.52 12.74
N PHE A 37 -7.14 15.97 12.03
CA PHE A 37 -7.29 16.92 10.93
C PHE A 37 -8.19 16.39 9.82
N LEU A 38 -7.98 15.14 9.37
CA LEU A 38 -8.83 14.50 8.37
C LEU A 38 -10.28 14.43 8.85
N ARG A 39 -10.52 14.05 10.11
CA ARG A 39 -11.86 14.03 10.71
C ARG A 39 -12.53 15.40 10.76
N MET A 40 -11.77 16.47 10.96
CA MET A 40 -12.31 17.83 11.02
C MET A 40 -12.58 18.42 9.64
N VAL A 41 -11.78 18.05 8.63
CA VAL A 41 -11.87 18.62 7.27
C VAL A 41 -12.85 17.83 6.40
N VAL A 42 -12.91 16.52 6.59
CA VAL A 42 -13.74 15.64 5.77
C VAL A 42 -15.07 15.38 6.47
N GLU A 43 -16.11 16.09 6.02
CA GLU A 43 -17.48 15.92 6.53
C GLU A 43 -18.07 14.55 6.11
N ASP A 44 -17.80 14.12 4.87
CA ASP A 44 -18.21 12.83 4.34
C ASP A 44 -17.01 11.89 4.20
N HIS A 45 -16.92 10.90 5.09
CA HIS A 45 -15.79 9.97 5.13
C HIS A 45 -15.73 9.05 3.90
N ASP A 46 -16.81 8.92 3.13
CA ASP A 46 -16.79 8.21 1.84
C ASP A 46 -15.92 8.95 0.80
N SER A 47 -15.74 10.27 0.96
CA SER A 47 -14.80 11.03 0.13
C SER A 47 -13.34 10.63 0.36
N LEU A 48 -12.96 10.16 1.56
CA LEU A 48 -11.62 9.63 1.81
C LEU A 48 -11.35 8.38 0.97
N PHE A 49 -12.34 7.50 0.86
CA PHE A 49 -12.26 6.32 0.01
C PHE A 49 -12.08 6.70 -1.46
N VAL A 50 -12.89 7.65 -1.96
CA VAL A 50 -12.77 8.14 -3.34
C VAL A 50 -11.39 8.73 -3.62
N VAL A 51 -10.84 9.51 -2.69
CA VAL A 51 -9.48 10.08 -2.84
C VAL A 51 -8.41 9.00 -2.77
N ALA A 52 -8.58 7.96 -1.95
CA ALA A 52 -7.67 6.83 -1.89
C ALA A 52 -7.63 6.09 -3.25
N GLU A 53 -8.79 5.79 -3.82
CA GLU A 53 -8.92 5.15 -5.13
C GLU A 53 -8.37 6.02 -6.26
N ALA A 54 -8.63 7.32 -6.22
CA ALA A 54 -8.06 8.26 -7.18
C ALA A 54 -6.52 8.30 -7.11
N ALA A 55 -5.94 8.33 -5.91
CA ALA A 55 -4.49 8.28 -5.72
C ALA A 55 -3.90 6.96 -6.28
N HIS A 56 -4.58 5.84 -6.05
CA HIS A 56 -4.18 4.54 -6.58
C HIS A 56 -4.23 4.52 -8.12
N ALA A 57 -5.32 5.01 -8.72
CA ALA A 57 -5.49 5.11 -10.17
C ALA A 57 -4.44 6.03 -10.82
N ILE A 58 -4.03 7.11 -10.16
CA ILE A 58 -2.91 7.96 -10.61
C ILE A 58 -1.60 7.15 -10.62
N GLY A 59 -1.32 6.40 -9.56
CA GLY A 59 -0.14 5.54 -9.49
C GLY A 59 -0.09 4.51 -10.62
N ILE A 60 -1.22 3.84 -10.89
CA ILE A 60 -1.36 2.90 -12.00
C ILE A 60 -1.16 3.62 -13.36
N SER A 61 -1.73 4.82 -13.52
CA SER A 61 -1.57 5.62 -14.74
C SER A 61 -0.10 5.97 -15.01
N VAL A 62 0.65 6.32 -13.96
CA VAL A 62 2.11 6.55 -14.02
C VAL A 62 2.85 5.28 -14.44
N LEU A 63 2.45 4.13 -13.90
CA LEU A 63 3.02 2.84 -14.27
C LEU A 63 2.76 2.50 -15.74
N ILE A 64 1.53 2.70 -16.23
CA ILE A 64 1.17 2.52 -17.64
C ILE A 64 2.01 3.43 -18.53
N TYR A 65 2.14 4.71 -18.16
CA TYR A 65 2.95 5.67 -18.90
C TYR A 65 4.40 5.16 -19.04
N LYS A 66 5.01 4.69 -17.94
CA LYS A 66 6.35 4.10 -17.96
C LYS A 66 6.45 2.92 -18.93
N LEU A 67 5.54 1.96 -18.86
CA LEU A 67 5.62 0.75 -19.70
C LEU A 67 5.37 1.06 -21.18
N THR A 68 4.54 2.06 -21.50
CA THR A 68 4.19 2.42 -22.88
C THR A 68 5.16 3.39 -23.54
N LYS A 69 5.60 4.43 -22.82
CA LYS A 69 6.43 5.54 -23.33
C LYS A 69 7.91 5.29 -23.08
N GLU A 70 8.30 4.97 -21.85
CA GLU A 70 9.71 4.70 -21.51
C GLU A 70 10.16 3.31 -21.98
N ARG A 71 9.21 2.41 -22.29
CA ARG A 71 9.48 1.05 -22.81
C ARG A 71 10.46 0.26 -21.93
N THR A 72 10.33 0.40 -20.61
CA THR A 72 11.16 -0.31 -19.62
C THR A 72 10.32 -0.75 -18.43
N CYS A 73 10.58 -1.95 -17.94
CA CYS A 73 10.08 -2.45 -16.65
C CYS A 73 11.17 -2.57 -15.58
N ALA A 74 12.33 -1.92 -15.77
CA ALA A 74 13.39 -1.88 -14.77
C ALA A 74 12.87 -1.39 -13.41
N GLY A 75 13.37 -1.97 -12.32
CA GLY A 75 12.94 -1.61 -10.96
C GLY A 75 11.50 -1.97 -10.59
N LEU A 76 10.75 -2.72 -11.43
CA LEU A 76 9.45 -3.29 -11.07
C LEU A 76 9.61 -4.77 -10.69
N SER A 77 8.90 -5.21 -9.65
CA SER A 77 8.80 -6.61 -9.27
C SER A 77 7.62 -7.25 -9.97
N LEU A 78 7.89 -8.27 -10.78
CA LEU A 78 6.85 -9.09 -11.41
C LEU A 78 6.08 -9.86 -10.33
N LYS A 79 6.79 -10.29 -9.29
CA LYS A 79 6.22 -11.06 -8.18
C LYS A 79 5.20 -10.26 -7.38
N SER A 80 5.44 -8.97 -7.17
CA SER A 80 4.45 -8.10 -6.53
C SER A 80 3.20 -7.93 -7.41
N GLN A 81 3.36 -7.76 -8.72
CA GLN A 81 2.22 -7.67 -9.64
C GLN A 81 1.39 -8.97 -9.66
N GLU A 82 2.05 -10.13 -9.59
CA GLU A 82 1.38 -11.44 -9.52
C GLU A 82 0.61 -11.62 -8.21
N LEU A 83 1.22 -11.26 -7.07
CA LEU A 83 0.51 -11.24 -5.80
C LEU A 83 -0.70 -10.31 -5.83
N THR A 84 -0.56 -9.15 -6.48
CA THR A 84 -1.66 -8.21 -6.68
C THR A 84 -2.79 -8.80 -7.51
N ALA A 85 -2.46 -9.44 -8.63
CA ALA A 85 -3.45 -10.12 -9.46
C ALA A 85 -4.16 -11.25 -8.71
N ILE A 86 -3.44 -12.02 -7.89
CA ILE A 86 -4.02 -13.12 -7.09
C ILE A 86 -5.04 -12.58 -6.09
N PHE A 87 -4.68 -11.59 -5.25
CA PHE A 87 -5.63 -11.09 -4.26
C PHE A 87 -6.81 -10.38 -4.92
N LEU A 88 -6.60 -9.64 -6.01
CA LEU A 88 -7.68 -8.97 -6.75
C LEU A 88 -8.64 -9.98 -7.38
N ALA A 89 -8.12 -11.08 -7.94
CA ALA A 89 -8.97 -12.13 -8.49
C ALA A 89 -9.83 -12.80 -7.41
N VAL A 90 -9.25 -13.09 -6.23
CA VAL A 90 -9.99 -13.65 -5.10
C VAL A 90 -11.00 -12.64 -4.53
N ARG A 91 -10.62 -11.36 -4.42
CA ARG A 91 -11.53 -10.29 -3.99
C ARG A 91 -12.70 -10.13 -4.96
N LEU A 92 -12.44 -10.11 -6.26
CA LEU A 92 -13.46 -9.99 -7.28
C LEU A 92 -14.44 -11.17 -7.23
N TYR A 93 -13.93 -12.39 -7.05
CA TYR A 93 -14.76 -13.57 -6.79
C TYR A 93 -15.64 -13.39 -5.54
N CYS A 94 -15.05 -12.96 -4.42
CA CYS A 94 -15.80 -12.73 -3.19
C CYS A 94 -16.86 -11.65 -3.37
N SER A 95 -16.54 -10.57 -4.07
CA SER A 95 -17.48 -9.50 -4.41
C SER A 95 -18.64 -10.07 -5.23
N PHE A 96 -18.43 -10.76 -6.35
CA PHE A 96 -19.55 -11.34 -7.12
C PHE A 96 -20.45 -12.27 -6.31
N VAL A 97 -19.91 -12.98 -5.32
CA VAL A 97 -20.65 -13.96 -4.51
C VAL A 97 -21.28 -13.35 -3.25
N MET A 98 -20.71 -12.27 -2.71
CA MET A 98 -21.11 -11.66 -1.43
C MET A 98 -21.73 -10.26 -1.60
N GLU A 99 -21.22 -9.44 -2.52
CA GLU A 99 -21.51 -8.01 -2.66
C GLU A 99 -21.45 -7.54 -4.12
N TYR A 100 -22.61 -7.22 -4.72
CA TYR A 100 -22.73 -6.75 -6.10
C TYR A 100 -22.71 -5.21 -6.14
N ASP A 101 -21.53 -4.59 -5.98
CA ASP A 101 -21.42 -3.14 -5.77
C ASP A 101 -20.40 -2.47 -6.71
N ILE A 102 -20.31 -1.13 -6.66
CA ILE A 102 -19.36 -0.31 -7.40
C ILE A 102 -17.89 -0.73 -7.15
N HIS A 103 -17.61 -1.32 -5.99
CA HIS A 103 -16.31 -1.93 -5.66
C HIS A 103 -15.93 -3.05 -6.63
N THR A 104 -16.89 -3.85 -7.11
CA THR A 104 -16.66 -4.91 -8.11
C THR A 104 -16.09 -4.32 -9.41
N LEU A 105 -16.58 -3.14 -9.82
CA LEU A 105 -16.13 -2.48 -11.04
C LEU A 105 -14.70 -1.95 -10.90
N LEU A 106 -14.38 -1.32 -9.75
CA LEU A 106 -13.04 -0.79 -9.46
C LEU A 106 -12.00 -1.92 -9.35
N ASP A 107 -12.33 -3.01 -8.66
CA ASP A 107 -11.47 -4.19 -8.56
C ASP A 107 -11.26 -4.84 -9.93
N SER A 108 -12.31 -4.92 -10.75
CA SER A 108 -12.22 -5.44 -12.13
C SER A 108 -11.27 -4.59 -12.98
N ALA A 109 -11.43 -3.26 -12.95
CA ALA A 109 -10.57 -2.34 -13.71
C ALA A 109 -9.10 -2.45 -13.26
N THR A 110 -8.87 -2.54 -11.96
CA THR A 110 -7.53 -2.70 -11.37
C THR A 110 -6.92 -4.04 -11.75
N LEU A 111 -7.70 -5.13 -11.73
CA LEU A 111 -7.24 -6.47 -12.13
C LEU A 111 -6.86 -6.52 -13.60
N VAL A 112 -7.71 -6.01 -14.51
CA VAL A 112 -7.41 -5.95 -15.95
C VAL A 112 -6.12 -5.18 -16.21
N THR A 113 -5.94 -4.05 -15.53
CA THR A 113 -4.73 -3.24 -15.66
C THR A 113 -3.49 -3.96 -15.14
N THR A 114 -3.60 -4.65 -14.00
CA THR A 114 -2.52 -5.45 -13.42
C THR A 114 -2.12 -6.61 -14.33
N LEU A 115 -3.09 -7.32 -14.92
CA LEU A 115 -2.84 -8.37 -15.90
C LEU A 115 -2.15 -7.83 -17.15
N TRP A 116 -2.53 -6.64 -17.61
CA TRP A 116 -1.85 -5.96 -18.71
C TRP A 116 -0.39 -5.60 -18.35
N VAL A 117 -0.13 -5.11 -17.13
CA VAL A 117 1.25 -4.87 -16.64
C VAL A 117 2.07 -6.16 -16.63
N ILE A 118 1.51 -7.25 -16.10
CA ILE A 118 2.15 -8.58 -16.09
C ILE A 118 2.48 -9.03 -17.52
N TYR A 119 1.54 -8.88 -18.44
CA TYR A 119 1.75 -9.20 -19.86
C TYR A 119 2.90 -8.39 -20.46
N MET A 120 2.91 -7.08 -20.22
CA MET A 120 3.97 -6.18 -20.68
C MET A 120 5.34 -6.62 -20.15
N MET A 121 5.44 -6.95 -18.85
CA MET A 121 6.69 -7.39 -18.22
C MET A 121 7.17 -8.76 -18.74
N ARG A 122 6.26 -9.74 -18.85
CA ARG A 122 6.60 -11.13 -19.23
C ARG A 122 6.96 -11.27 -20.71
N PHE A 123 6.30 -10.51 -21.59
CA PHE A 123 6.40 -10.72 -23.04
C PHE A 123 7.02 -9.55 -23.80
N LYS A 124 6.59 -8.31 -23.55
CA LYS A 124 7.02 -7.15 -24.36
C LYS A 124 8.31 -6.51 -23.87
N LEU A 125 8.51 -6.45 -22.55
CA LEU A 125 9.60 -5.73 -21.89
C LEU A 125 10.54 -6.65 -21.11
N ARG A 126 10.48 -7.96 -21.38
CA ARG A 126 11.27 -9.00 -20.68
C ARG A 126 12.77 -8.69 -20.64
N ALA A 127 13.31 -8.06 -21.67
CA ALA A 127 14.73 -7.71 -21.72
C ALA A 127 15.15 -6.67 -20.66
N SER A 128 14.23 -5.82 -20.21
CA SER A 128 14.47 -4.80 -19.16
C SER A 128 14.15 -5.30 -17.74
N TYR A 129 13.60 -6.51 -17.60
CA TYR A 129 13.24 -7.09 -16.32
C TYR A 129 14.49 -7.59 -15.58
N MET A 130 14.65 -7.15 -14.33
CA MET A 130 15.82 -7.42 -13.50
C MET A 130 15.61 -8.66 -12.60
N ASP A 131 15.63 -9.86 -13.21
CA ASP A 131 15.36 -11.12 -12.51
C ASP A 131 16.29 -11.37 -11.31
N ASP A 132 17.57 -10.98 -11.42
CA ASP A 132 18.56 -11.10 -10.35
C ASP A 132 18.23 -10.24 -9.12
N LYS A 133 17.48 -9.15 -9.31
CA LYS A 133 17.03 -8.25 -8.25
C LYS A 133 15.68 -8.66 -7.68
N ASP A 134 14.80 -9.29 -8.45
CA ASP A 134 13.49 -9.77 -8.01
C ASP A 134 13.59 -11.16 -7.38
N ASN A 135 14.45 -11.31 -6.37
CA ASN A 135 14.79 -12.58 -5.73
C ASN A 135 13.88 -12.95 -4.53
N PHE A 136 12.81 -12.20 -4.29
CA PHE A 136 11.85 -12.50 -3.22
C PHE A 136 11.05 -13.77 -3.55
N ALA A 137 10.89 -14.71 -2.62
CA ALA A 137 10.11 -15.91 -2.90
C ALA A 137 8.63 -15.67 -2.56
N ILE A 138 7.74 -15.82 -3.55
CA ILE A 138 6.29 -15.56 -3.41
C ILE A 138 5.65 -16.42 -2.28
N TYR A 139 6.13 -17.65 -2.08
CA TYR A 139 5.59 -18.54 -1.05
C TYR A 139 5.78 -18.02 0.39
N TYR A 140 6.77 -17.14 0.64
CA TYR A 140 6.92 -16.48 1.94
C TYR A 140 5.77 -15.54 2.28
N VAL A 141 4.98 -15.14 1.29
CA VAL A 141 3.78 -14.32 1.46
C VAL A 141 2.53 -15.20 1.36
N LEU A 142 2.41 -16.03 0.32
CA LEU A 142 1.19 -16.83 0.11
C LEU A 142 0.90 -17.80 1.25
N ILE A 143 1.91 -18.53 1.76
CA ILE A 143 1.69 -19.57 2.77
C ILE A 143 1.22 -18.95 4.09
N PRO A 144 1.89 -17.92 4.66
CA PRO A 144 1.39 -17.27 5.88
C PRO A 144 0.00 -16.66 5.72
N CYS A 145 -0.31 -16.01 4.60
CA CYS A 145 -1.64 -15.45 4.35
C CYS A 145 -2.72 -16.54 4.28
N ALA A 146 -2.43 -17.69 3.65
CA ALA A 146 -3.35 -18.82 3.59
C ALA A 146 -3.55 -19.46 4.97
N VAL A 147 -2.47 -19.73 5.72
CA VAL A 147 -2.59 -20.29 7.07
C VAL A 147 -3.39 -19.35 7.98
N LEU A 148 -3.10 -18.05 7.93
CA LEU A 148 -3.80 -17.05 8.72
C LEU A 148 -5.28 -16.94 8.32
N SER A 149 -5.63 -17.08 7.04
CA SER A 149 -7.02 -17.09 6.60
C SER A 149 -7.79 -18.34 7.01
N PHE A 150 -7.14 -19.48 7.21
CA PHE A 150 -7.79 -20.64 7.83
C PHE A 150 -8.03 -20.45 9.34
N LEU A 151 -7.12 -19.76 10.03
CA LEU A 151 -7.20 -19.57 11.49
C LEU A 151 -8.11 -18.41 11.89
N ILE A 152 -8.02 -17.29 11.18
CA ILE A 152 -8.75 -16.06 11.49
C ILE A 152 -9.44 -15.57 10.22
N HIS A 153 -10.73 -15.85 10.13
CA HIS A 153 -11.60 -15.45 9.05
C HIS A 153 -12.92 -14.90 9.63
N PRO A 154 -13.73 -14.19 8.84
CA PRO A 154 -15.01 -13.64 9.26
C PRO A 154 -15.93 -14.70 9.84
N SER A 155 -16.84 -14.29 10.71
CA SER A 155 -17.87 -15.16 11.33
C SER A 155 -19.27 -14.95 10.74
N THR A 156 -19.33 -14.49 9.48
CA THR A 156 -20.57 -14.17 8.75
C THR A 156 -21.34 -15.42 8.31
N HIS A 157 -22.57 -15.23 7.82
CA HIS A 157 -23.47 -16.32 7.38
C HIS A 157 -23.08 -16.99 6.05
N HIS A 158 -22.06 -16.48 5.35
CA HIS A 158 -21.63 -17.03 4.07
C HIS A 158 -20.92 -18.39 4.20
N HIS A 159 -20.82 -19.11 3.09
CA HIS A 159 -20.07 -20.38 3.04
C HIS A 159 -18.63 -20.21 3.51
N LEU A 160 -18.11 -21.24 4.18
CA LEU A 160 -16.76 -21.24 4.77
C LEU A 160 -15.68 -20.88 3.73
N VAL A 161 -15.79 -21.40 2.50
CA VAL A 161 -14.85 -21.11 1.42
C VAL A 161 -14.81 -19.61 1.10
N ASN A 162 -15.97 -18.93 1.04
CA ASN A 162 -16.03 -17.50 0.75
C ASN A 162 -15.42 -16.68 1.89
N ARG A 163 -15.69 -17.09 3.14
CA ARG A 163 -15.13 -16.44 4.34
C ARG A 163 -13.60 -16.53 4.37
N ILE A 164 -13.06 -17.72 4.11
CA ILE A 164 -11.60 -17.95 4.06
C ILE A 164 -10.98 -17.21 2.87
N SER A 165 -11.62 -17.23 1.70
CA SER A 165 -11.17 -16.50 0.51
C SER A 165 -11.12 -14.99 0.73
N TRP A 166 -12.13 -14.41 1.39
CA TRP A 166 -12.12 -13.00 1.73
C TRP A 166 -11.00 -12.66 2.73
N ALA A 167 -10.83 -13.49 3.78
CA ALA A 167 -9.71 -13.33 4.69
C ALA A 167 -8.34 -13.41 4.00
N PHE A 168 -8.19 -14.36 3.08
CA PHE A 168 -6.98 -14.55 2.30
C PHE A 168 -6.64 -13.31 1.45
N CYS A 169 -7.62 -12.72 0.75
CA CYS A 169 -7.33 -11.56 -0.09
C CYS A 169 -6.98 -10.31 0.73
N VAL A 170 -7.61 -10.11 1.89
CA VAL A 170 -7.27 -9.02 2.83
C VAL A 170 -5.83 -9.18 3.34
N TYR A 171 -5.45 -10.36 3.83
CA TYR A 171 -4.09 -10.59 4.30
C TYR A 171 -3.05 -10.49 3.18
N LEU A 172 -3.36 -11.02 2.00
CA LEU A 172 -2.45 -10.99 0.87
C LEU A 172 -2.22 -9.57 0.36
N GLU A 173 -3.28 -8.75 0.29
CA GLU A 173 -3.17 -7.34 -0.08
C GLU A 173 -2.20 -6.59 0.84
N ALA A 174 -2.30 -6.79 2.15
CA ALA A 174 -1.51 -6.09 3.14
C ALA A 174 0.01 -6.23 2.94
N VAL A 175 0.47 -7.36 2.39
CA VAL A 175 1.89 -7.69 2.24
C VAL A 175 2.34 -7.90 0.79
N SER A 176 1.44 -7.81 -0.19
CA SER A 176 1.72 -8.02 -1.63
C SER A 176 2.79 -7.08 -2.20
N VAL A 177 3.04 -5.94 -1.57
CA VAL A 177 4.02 -4.93 -2.01
C VAL A 177 5.47 -5.26 -1.61
N LEU A 178 5.68 -6.23 -0.71
CA LEU A 178 7.02 -6.57 -0.20
C LEU A 178 8.05 -6.90 -1.30
N PRO A 179 7.74 -7.69 -2.35
CA PRO A 179 8.68 -7.96 -3.43
C PRO A 179 9.10 -6.68 -4.18
N GLN A 180 8.17 -5.73 -4.37
CA GLN A 180 8.44 -4.46 -5.03
C GLN A 180 9.45 -3.62 -4.23
N LEU A 181 9.24 -3.50 -2.91
CA LEU A 181 10.17 -2.78 -2.04
C LEU A 181 11.55 -3.46 -2.01
N ARG A 182 11.57 -4.80 -2.01
CA ARG A 182 12.82 -5.57 -2.06
C ARG A 182 13.62 -5.32 -3.34
N VAL A 183 12.97 -5.27 -4.50
CA VAL A 183 13.63 -4.90 -5.77
C VAL A 183 14.23 -3.50 -5.69
N MET A 184 13.50 -2.53 -5.12
CA MET A 184 13.98 -1.15 -5.00
C MET A 184 15.20 -1.04 -4.08
N GLN A 185 15.23 -1.80 -2.98
CA GLN A 185 16.40 -1.91 -2.10
C GLN A 185 17.59 -2.56 -2.83
N ASN A 186 17.35 -3.61 -3.59
CA ASN A 186 18.39 -4.36 -4.30
C ASN A 186 19.00 -3.52 -5.45
N THR A 187 18.22 -2.65 -6.09
CA THR A 187 18.67 -1.77 -7.17
C THR A 187 19.35 -0.49 -6.66
N LYS A 188 19.05 -0.03 -5.43
CA LYS A 188 19.57 1.17 -4.74
C LYS A 188 19.23 2.52 -5.39
N ILE A 189 19.16 2.56 -6.71
CA ILE A 189 18.76 3.71 -7.53
C ILE A 189 17.35 3.42 -8.04
N VAL A 190 16.38 4.18 -7.55
CA VAL A 190 14.98 4.01 -7.96
C VAL A 190 14.67 4.98 -9.09
N GLU A 191 14.15 4.44 -10.20
CA GLU A 191 13.69 5.26 -11.32
C GLU A 191 12.50 6.16 -10.91
N PRO A 192 12.45 7.42 -11.38
CA PRO A 192 11.43 8.38 -10.95
C PRO A 192 9.99 7.87 -11.10
N PHE A 193 9.63 7.29 -12.25
CA PHE A 193 8.28 6.78 -12.48
C PHE A 193 7.90 5.62 -11.55
N THR A 194 8.84 4.71 -11.24
CA THR A 194 8.59 3.68 -10.22
C THR A 194 8.40 4.31 -8.85
N ALA A 195 9.20 5.32 -8.50
CA ALA A 195 9.10 6.00 -7.22
C ALA A 195 7.74 6.72 -7.06
N HIS A 196 7.29 7.41 -8.10
CA HIS A 196 5.97 8.06 -8.16
C HIS A 196 4.82 7.05 -8.02
N TYR A 197 4.88 5.93 -8.73
CA TYR A 197 3.90 4.84 -8.62
C TYR A 197 3.81 4.29 -7.18
N VAL A 198 4.94 3.90 -6.59
CA VAL A 198 4.96 3.33 -5.24
C VAL A 198 4.58 4.36 -4.18
N PHE A 199 4.91 5.64 -4.39
CA PHE A 199 4.48 6.72 -3.50
C PHE A 199 2.97 6.94 -3.56
N ALA A 200 2.38 6.98 -4.77
CA ALA A 200 0.95 7.11 -4.95
C ALA A 200 0.20 5.92 -4.33
N LEU A 201 0.74 4.70 -4.47
CA LEU A 201 0.24 3.52 -3.76
C LEU A 201 0.28 3.73 -2.23
N GLY A 202 1.41 4.22 -1.69
CA GLY A 202 1.53 4.53 -0.26
C GLY A 202 0.51 5.56 0.25
N VAL A 203 0.25 6.61 -0.52
CA VAL A 203 -0.79 7.60 -0.21
C VAL A 203 -2.18 6.96 -0.20
N ALA A 204 -2.50 6.14 -1.21
CA ALA A 204 -3.77 5.42 -1.25
C ALA A 204 -3.97 4.53 -0.01
N ARG A 205 -2.93 3.81 0.44
CA ARG A 205 -3.02 2.95 1.63
C ARG A 205 -3.15 3.73 2.93
N PHE A 206 -2.47 4.85 3.06
CA PHE A 206 -2.65 5.74 4.20
C PHE A 206 -4.09 6.28 4.29
N LEU A 207 -4.68 6.69 3.16
CA LEU A 207 -6.05 7.20 3.12
C LEU A 207 -7.09 6.10 3.38
N SER A 208 -6.88 4.89 2.85
CA SER A 208 -7.70 3.70 3.15
C SER A 208 -7.68 3.37 4.65
N CYS A 209 -6.49 3.32 5.25
CA CYS A 209 -6.33 3.08 6.67
C CYS A 209 -7.01 4.17 7.52
N ALA A 210 -6.88 5.44 7.14
CA ALA A 210 -7.57 6.55 7.80
C ALA A 210 -9.09 6.43 7.68
N HIS A 211 -9.62 6.10 6.50
CA HIS A 211 -11.04 5.86 6.26
C HIS A 211 -11.57 4.76 7.20
N TRP A 212 -10.92 3.60 7.24
CA TRP A 212 -11.31 2.49 8.13
C TRP A 212 -11.31 2.87 9.62
N ILE A 213 -10.26 3.56 10.09
CA ILE A 213 -10.17 4.00 11.48
C ILE A 213 -11.31 4.97 11.82
N LEU A 214 -11.57 5.96 10.96
CA LEU A 214 -12.60 6.97 11.20
C LEU A 214 -14.00 6.36 11.15
N GLN A 215 -14.26 5.44 10.21
CA GLN A 215 -15.54 4.73 10.12
C GLN A 215 -15.83 3.90 11.37
N VAL A 216 -14.81 3.25 11.95
CA VAL A 216 -14.94 2.54 13.23
C VAL A 216 -15.25 3.51 14.38
N LEU A 217 -14.60 4.67 14.43
CA LEU A 217 -14.82 5.68 15.48
C LEU A 217 -16.22 6.29 15.39
N ASP A 218 -16.67 6.67 14.20
CA ASP A 218 -17.95 7.35 13.99
C ASP A 218 -19.15 6.40 14.15
N THR A 219 -19.00 5.14 13.74
CA THR A 219 -20.02 4.11 14.01
C THR A 219 -20.07 3.65 15.48
N ARG A 220 -19.17 4.17 16.34
CA ARG A 220 -18.96 3.77 17.74
C ARG A 220 -18.70 2.26 17.87
N GLY A 221 -17.92 1.71 16.93
CA GLY A 221 -17.58 0.29 16.89
C GLY A 221 -18.65 -0.63 16.31
N ARG A 222 -19.82 -0.12 15.90
CA ARG A 222 -20.86 -0.95 15.25
C ARG A 222 -20.36 -1.61 13.97
N LEU A 223 -19.48 -0.96 13.22
CA LEU A 223 -18.84 -1.55 12.04
C LEU A 223 -18.03 -2.81 12.39
N LEU A 224 -17.31 -2.81 13.51
CA LEU A 224 -16.54 -3.98 13.95
C LEU A 224 -17.46 -5.17 14.24
N THR A 225 -18.62 -4.93 14.84
CA THR A 225 -19.63 -5.97 15.08
C THR A 225 -20.24 -6.47 13.76
N ALA A 226 -20.41 -5.59 12.77
CA ALA A 226 -20.95 -5.95 11.46
C ALA A 226 -20.00 -6.85 10.65
N LEU A 227 -18.68 -6.63 10.78
CA LEU A 227 -17.65 -7.49 10.17
C LEU A 227 -17.63 -8.91 10.78
N GLY A 228 -18.27 -9.10 11.94
CA GLY A 228 -18.45 -10.38 12.62
C GLY A 228 -17.93 -10.34 14.05
N TYR A 229 -17.74 -11.54 14.61
CA TYR A 229 -17.26 -11.73 15.98
C TYR A 229 -15.87 -12.38 16.01
N GLY A 230 -15.19 -12.26 17.15
CA GLY A 230 -13.87 -12.83 17.39
C GLY A 230 -12.75 -11.89 16.96
N LEU A 231 -11.61 -12.46 16.55
CA LEU A 231 -10.41 -11.68 16.18
C LEU A 231 -10.50 -11.00 14.81
N TRP A 232 -11.43 -11.43 13.96
CA TRP A 232 -11.51 -10.98 12.57
C TRP A 232 -11.63 -9.45 12.39
N PRO A 233 -12.55 -8.72 13.07
CA PRO A 233 -12.66 -7.28 12.89
C PRO A 233 -11.35 -6.53 13.24
N SER A 234 -10.63 -6.99 14.27
CA SER A 234 -9.33 -6.43 14.63
C SER A 234 -8.26 -6.74 13.58
N MET A 235 -8.32 -7.91 12.94
CA MET A 235 -7.40 -8.30 11.88
C MET A 235 -7.56 -7.48 10.59
N VAL A 236 -8.78 -7.02 10.27
CA VAL A 236 -9.01 -6.10 9.14
C VAL A 236 -8.26 -4.78 9.37
N LEU A 237 -8.47 -4.14 10.53
CA LEU A 237 -7.74 -2.91 10.88
C LEU A 237 -6.23 -3.13 10.97
N LEU A 238 -5.80 -4.27 11.52
CA LEU A 238 -4.38 -4.60 11.59
C LEU A 238 -3.77 -4.73 10.18
N SER A 239 -4.50 -5.29 9.22
CA SER A 239 -4.05 -5.44 7.82
C SER A 239 -3.84 -4.08 7.15
N GLU A 240 -4.76 -3.12 7.34
CA GLU A 240 -4.63 -1.74 6.87
C GLU A 240 -3.41 -1.02 7.49
N ILE A 241 -3.18 -1.23 8.79
CA ILE A 241 -2.02 -0.68 9.51
C ILE A 241 -0.73 -1.29 8.98
N VAL A 242 -0.67 -2.62 8.81
CA VAL A 242 0.51 -3.34 8.30
C VAL A 242 0.87 -2.83 6.91
N GLN A 243 -0.11 -2.72 6.01
CA GLN A 243 0.12 -2.22 4.66
C GLN A 243 0.64 -0.79 4.65
N THR A 244 0.05 0.08 5.47
CA THR A 244 0.48 1.48 5.61
C THR A 244 1.90 1.57 6.17
N PHE A 245 2.22 0.75 7.17
CA PHE A 245 3.53 0.76 7.82
C PHE A 245 4.64 0.29 6.89
N ILE A 246 4.42 -0.79 6.13
CA ILE A 246 5.37 -1.32 5.13
C ILE A 246 5.75 -0.24 4.11
N LEU A 247 4.81 0.63 3.71
CA LEU A 247 5.04 1.70 2.74
C LEU A 247 5.56 3.00 3.37
N ALA A 248 5.43 3.17 4.69
CA ALA A 248 5.76 4.41 5.38
C ALA A 248 7.22 4.82 5.22
N ASP A 249 8.15 3.86 5.33
CA ASP A 249 9.58 4.13 5.23
C ASP A 249 9.96 4.60 3.82
N PHE A 250 9.45 3.91 2.79
CA PHE A 250 9.62 4.34 1.40
C PHE A 250 9.07 5.76 1.17
N CYS A 251 7.84 6.03 1.62
CA CYS A 251 7.21 7.36 1.50
C CYS A 251 8.03 8.45 2.19
N TYR A 252 8.60 8.16 3.37
CA TYR A 252 9.49 9.09 4.07
C TYR A 252 10.73 9.44 3.24
N TYR A 253 11.42 8.45 2.68
CA TYR A 253 12.60 8.69 1.85
C TYR A 253 12.27 9.40 0.54
N TYR A 254 11.12 9.08 -0.06
CA TYR A 254 10.62 9.76 -1.26
C TYR A 254 10.40 11.26 -1.00
N VAL A 255 9.63 11.61 0.05
CA VAL A 255 9.38 13.02 0.42
C VAL A 255 10.69 13.75 0.75
N LYS A 256 11.60 13.08 1.45
CA LYS A 256 12.93 13.63 1.77
C LYS A 256 13.76 13.92 0.52
N SER A 257 13.72 13.05 -0.50
CA SER A 257 14.40 13.24 -1.78
C SER A 257 13.84 14.45 -2.53
N LEU A 258 12.51 14.58 -2.58
CA LEU A 258 11.83 15.70 -3.23
C LEU A 258 12.18 17.04 -2.58
N ILE A 259 12.09 17.14 -1.24
CA ILE A 259 12.44 18.36 -0.50
C ILE A 259 13.93 18.70 -0.66
N GLY A 260 14.78 17.68 -0.78
CA GLY A 260 16.21 17.84 -1.04
C GLY A 260 16.56 18.23 -2.48
N GLY A 261 15.59 18.34 -3.38
CA GLY A 261 15.82 18.63 -4.81
C GLY A 261 16.52 17.51 -5.57
N GLN A 262 16.52 16.29 -5.03
CA GLN A 262 17.14 15.14 -5.69
C GLN A 262 16.15 14.49 -6.66
N LEU A 263 16.46 14.59 -7.96
CA LEU A 263 15.66 14.01 -9.04
C LEU A 263 15.66 12.46 -9.02
N VAL A 264 16.70 11.86 -8.43
CA VAL A 264 16.89 10.42 -8.35
C VAL A 264 16.85 9.97 -6.90
N LEU A 265 15.88 9.13 -6.56
CA LEU A 265 15.74 8.56 -5.23
C LEU A 265 16.79 7.48 -5.01
N ARG A 266 17.63 7.66 -3.99
CA ARG A 266 18.61 6.67 -3.52
C ARG A 266 18.20 6.14 -2.16
N LEU A 267 17.93 4.85 -2.09
CA LEU A 267 17.58 4.19 -0.82
C LEU A 267 18.86 3.80 -0.05
N PRO A 268 18.95 4.08 1.26
CA PRO A 268 20.02 3.57 2.10
C PRO A 268 19.99 2.03 2.15
N SER A 269 21.15 1.42 2.43
CA SER A 269 21.22 -0.04 2.62
C SER A 269 20.51 -0.44 3.91
N GLY A 270 19.56 -1.38 3.85
CA GLY A 270 18.89 -1.95 5.05
C GLY A 270 17.57 -1.30 5.48
N VAL A 271 16.90 -0.59 4.58
CA VAL A 271 15.64 0.14 4.82
C VAL A 271 14.47 -0.74 4.36
N VAL A 272 13.75 -1.40 5.29
CA VAL A 272 12.44 -2.09 5.11
C VAL A 272 11.52 -1.58 6.22
#